data_AF-A0A357T4W1-F1
#
_entry.id   AF-A0A357T4W1-F1
#
_cell.length_a   1.000
_cell.length_b   1.000
_cell.length_c   1.000
_cell.angle_alpha   90.00
_cell.angle_beta   90.00
_cell.angle_gamma   90.00
#
_symmetry.space_group_name_H-M   'P 1'
#
loop_
_entity.id
_entity.type
_entity.pdbx_description
1 polymer ?
#
loop_
_entity_poly.entity_id
_entity_poly.type
_entity_poly.pdbx_seq_one_letter_code
_entity_poly.pdbx_strand_id
1 'polypeptide(L)' 'PRPVWKPMHLQPVFRDCEFFEHEEDIAAKLFERGICLPSGTAMTDEEQQRVINIIVGCFNKKELGKPI' A
#
# COMPACT_ATOMS: atom_id res chain seq x y z
N PRO A 1 -0.67 3.74 -8.40
CA PRO A 1 -0.92 3.13 -7.08
C PRO A 1 -0.48 4.11 -5.99
N ARG A 2 -1.28 4.34 -4.95
CA ARG A 2 -0.87 5.20 -3.83
C ARG A 2 -0.45 4.32 -2.66
N PRO A 3 0.76 4.50 -2.08
CA PRO A 3 1.07 3.87 -0.80
C PRO A 3 0.16 4.46 0.28
N VAL A 4 0.11 3.80 1.43
CA VAL A 4 -0.52 4.41 2.61
C VAL A 4 0.25 5.68 3.02
N TRP A 5 -0.31 6.45 3.95
CA TRP A 5 0.29 7.71 4.37
C TRP A 5 1.70 7.52 4.91
N LYS A 6 2.64 8.35 4.44
CA LYS A 6 3.99 8.41 4.99
C LYS A 6 3.91 8.94 6.42
N PRO A 7 4.41 8.20 7.42
CA PRO A 7 4.37 8.58 8.83
C PRO A 7 5.02 9.94 9.08
N MET A 8 4.46 10.68 10.04
CA MET A 8 4.86 12.07 10.31
C MET A 8 6.33 12.17 10.70
N HIS A 9 6.82 11.29 11.58
CA HIS A 9 8.22 11.26 12.04
C HIS A 9 9.24 10.94 10.94
N LEU A 10 8.80 10.41 9.79
CA LEU A 10 9.65 10.19 8.62
C LEU A 10 9.68 11.39 7.66
N GLN A 11 8.89 12.44 7.90
CA GLN A 11 8.86 13.63 7.06
C GLN A 11 9.96 14.60 7.47
N PRO A 12 10.66 15.25 6.51
CA PRO A 12 11.71 16.20 6.83
C PRO A 12 11.27 17.36 7.74
N VAL A 13 10.01 17.77 7.63
CA VAL A 13 9.43 18.87 8.43
C VAL A 13 9.29 18.52 9.92
N PHE A 14 9.30 17.22 10.28
CA PHE A 14 9.20 16.75 11.67
C PHE A 14 10.52 16.16 12.21
N ARG A 15 11.65 16.38 11.52
CA ARG A 15 12.96 15.81 11.91
C ARG A 15 13.40 16.19 13.33
N ASP A 16 12.93 17.34 13.82
CA ASP A 16 13.30 17.92 15.12
C ASP A 16 12.19 17.71 16.19
N CYS A 17 11.16 16.91 15.87
CA CYS A 17 10.06 16.60 16.78
C CYS A 17 10.28 15.24 17.46
N GLU A 18 9.80 15.11 18.70
CA GLU A 18 9.81 13.83 19.39
C GLU A 18 8.85 12.83 18.73
N PHE A 19 9.31 11.59 18.61
CA PHE A 19 8.50 10.45 18.15
C PHE A 19 8.57 9.36 19.21
N PHE A 20 7.40 8.91 19.67
CA PHE A 20 7.26 7.86 20.67
C PHE A 20 6.82 6.58 19.97
N GLU A 21 7.76 5.66 19.77
CA GLU A 21 7.46 4.32 19.28
C GLU A 21 7.06 3.37 20.41
N HIS A 22 6.41 2.27 20.03
CA HIS A 22 6.24 1.11 20.90
C HIS A 22 7.48 0.21 20.77
N GLU A 23 7.33 -1.12 20.87
CA GLU A 23 8.42 -2.06 20.59
C GLU A 23 8.95 -1.97 19.15
N GLU A 24 8.12 -1.46 18.22
CA GLU A 24 8.44 -1.31 16.81
C GLU A 24 7.73 -0.09 16.19
N ASP A 25 8.32 0.45 15.11
CA ASP A 25 7.69 1.46 14.27
C ASP A 25 6.63 0.86 13.33
N ILE A 26 5.42 0.67 13.86
CA ILE A 26 4.28 0.11 13.12
C ILE A 26 3.89 0.99 11.93
N ALA A 27 3.98 2.31 12.08
CA ALA A 27 3.58 3.25 11.04
C ALA A 27 4.52 3.15 9.82
N ALA A 28 5.84 3.03 10.03
CA ALA A 28 6.79 2.78 8.94
C ALA A 28 6.57 1.42 8.26
N LYS A 29 6.32 0.36 9.04
CA LYS A 29 6.02 -0.97 8.47
C LYS A 29 4.76 -0.96 7.60
N LEU A 30 3.71 -0.26 8.02
CA LEU A 30 2.51 -0.08 7.21
C LEU A 30 2.80 0.73 5.95
N PHE A 31 3.60 1.79 6.02
CA PHE A 31 4.00 2.58 4.86
C PHE A 31 4.78 1.79 3.82
N GLU A 32 5.72 0.95 4.25
CA GLU A 32 6.54 0.12 3.38
C GLU A 32 5.73 -0.94 2.62
N ARG A 33 4.71 -1.52 3.27
CA ARG A 33 4.00 -2.70 2.77
C ARG A 33 2.57 -2.43 2.31
N GLY A 34 2.02 -1.27 2.67
CA GLY A 34 0.62 -0.91 2.46
C GLY A 34 0.37 -0.18 1.14
N ILE A 35 -0.73 -0.53 0.49
CA ILE A 35 -1.20 0.10 -0.74
C ILE A 35 -2.68 0.45 -0.61
N CYS A 36 -3.05 1.63 -1.07
CA CYS A 36 -4.44 2.03 -1.19
C CYS A 36 -5.03 1.49 -2.50
N LEU A 37 -6.10 0.72 -2.40
CA LEU A 37 -6.85 0.19 -3.55
C LEU A 37 -7.99 1.14 -3.94
N PRO A 38 -8.48 1.08 -5.19
CA PRO A 38 -9.73 1.73 -5.57
C PRO A 38 -10.88 1.26 -4.67
N SER A 39 -11.59 2.22 -4.07
CA SER A 39 -12.67 1.97 -3.11
C SER A 39 -13.79 3.01 -3.21
N GLY A 40 -14.02 3.56 -4.40
CA GLY A 40 -15.05 4.56 -4.62
C GLY A 40 -16.45 3.98 -4.47
N THR A 41 -17.39 4.75 -3.92
CA THR A 41 -18.79 4.31 -3.71
C THR A 41 -19.56 4.03 -5.00
N ALA A 42 -19.09 4.55 -6.14
CA ALA A 42 -19.68 4.33 -7.46
C ALA A 42 -19.09 3.11 -8.19
N MET A 43 -18.16 2.39 -7.57
CA MET A 43 -17.51 1.24 -8.21
C MET A 43 -18.50 0.08 -8.35
N THR A 44 -18.57 -0.53 -9.52
CA THR A 44 -19.40 -1.72 -9.74
C THR A 44 -18.69 -2.98 -9.24
N ASP A 45 -19.46 -4.06 -9.05
CA ASP A 45 -18.91 -5.36 -8.67
C ASP A 45 -17.91 -5.89 -9.71
N GLU A 46 -18.14 -5.63 -11.00
CA GLU A 46 -17.22 -6.03 -12.09
C GLU A 46 -15.89 -5.27 -12.01
N GLU A 47 -15.94 -3.97 -11.72
CA GLU A 47 -14.75 -3.14 -11.52
C GLU A 47 -13.97 -3.59 -10.28
N GLN A 48 -14.67 -3.88 -9.19
CA GLN A 48 -14.07 -4.43 -7.97
C GLN A 48 -13.39 -5.77 -8.25
N GLN A 49 -14.08 -6.68 -8.96
CA GLN A 49 -13.57 -7.99 -9.29
C GLN A 49 -12.32 -7.90 -10.19
N ARG A 50 -12.29 -6.94 -11.12
CA ARG A 50 -11.09 -6.66 -11.92
C ARG A 50 -9.91 -6.25 -11.04
N VAL A 51 -10.11 -5.37 -10.06
CA VAL A 51 -9.05 -4.99 -9.11
C VAL A 51 -8.55 -6.20 -8.33
N ILE A 52 -9.47 -7.02 -7.79
CA ILE A 52 -9.14 -8.24 -7.04
C ILE A 52 -8.28 -9.19 -7.90
N ASN A 53 -8.71 -9.46 -9.14
CA ASN A 53 -8.00 -10.37 -10.04
C ASN A 53 -6.58 -9.89 -10.35
N ILE A 54 -6.40 -8.59 -10.58
CA ILE A 54 -5.07 -8.00 -10.82
C ILE A 54 -4.19 -8.16 -9.58
N ILE A 55 -4.70 -7.83 -8.39
CA ILE A 55 -3.94 -7.93 -7.14
C ILE A 55 -3.52 -9.38 -6.89
N VAL A 56 -4.46 -10.33 -6.96
CA VAL A 56 -4.17 -11.76 -6.80
C VAL A 56 -3.16 -12.24 -7.85
N GLY A 57 -3.28 -11.78 -9.10
CA GLY A 57 -2.33 -12.07 -10.18
C GLY A 57 -0.90 -11.64 -9.86
N CYS A 58 -0.70 -10.48 -9.24
CA CYS A 58 0.63 -10.00 -8.83
C CYS A 58 1.31 -10.90 -7.79
N PHE A 59 0.55 -11.64 -6.98
CA PHE A 59 1.09 -12.52 -5.93
C PHE A 59 1.23 -13.98 -6.35
N ASN A 60 0.54 -14.39 -7.42
CA ASN A 60 0.63 -15.74 -7.96
C ASN A 60 1.84 -15.87 -8.91
N LYS A 61 2.96 -16.38 -8.41
CA LYS A 61 4.27 -16.56 -9.11
C LYS A 61 4.27 -17.41 -10.40
N LYS A 62 3.14 -17.79 -10.99
CA LYS A 62 3.10 -18.69 -12.16
C LYS A 62 3.23 -18.00 -13.53
N GLU A 63 3.14 -16.67 -13.66
CA GLU A 63 3.11 -16.03 -14.99
C GLU A 63 3.97 -14.75 -15.15
N LEU A 64 5.11 -14.63 -14.48
CA LEU A 64 6.06 -13.53 -14.71
C LEU A 64 7.29 -13.99 -15.51
N GLY A 65 7.05 -14.68 -16.63
CA GLY A 65 8.09 -15.29 -17.46
C GLY A 65 7.82 -15.27 -18.97
N LYS A 66 7.06 -14.30 -19.50
CA LYS A 66 6.96 -14.10 -20.95
C LYS A 66 7.25 -12.65 -21.35
N PRO A 67 8.20 -12.43 -22.28
CA PRO A 67 8.49 -11.11 -22.82
C PRO A 67 7.35 -10.66 -23.74
N ILE A 68 7.08 -9.36 -23.75
CA ILE A 68 6.33 -8.67 -24.80
C ILE A 68 7.22 -8.61 -26.04
#